data_AF-A0A956MAZ3-F1
#
_entry.id   AF-A0A956MAZ3-F1
#
_cell.length_a   1.000
_cell.length_b   1.000
_cell.length_c   1.000
_cell.angle_alpha   90.00
_cell.angle_beta   90.00
_cell.angle_gamma   90.00
#
_symmetry.space_group_name_H-M   'P 1'
#
loop_
_entity.id
_entity.type
_entity.pdbx_description
1 polymer ?
#
loop_
_entity_poly.entity_id
_entity_poly.type
_entity_poly.pdbx_seq_one_letter_code
_entity_poly.pdbx_strand_id
1 'polypeptide(L)'
;MKGKISTLLIIFLLSVALIASLSCSSTQQMTSTKEAPPAPPVPAKHADVDFSKSCLDCHKTETPDAVAEWQSGMHGEVNVGCFICHGDGKEEYYPEPKAETCVSCHSGYVPTYAGLGVKDCFGCHNYHTLRFHAEDRGGFGQAAPDWIKTSTLASNFQHDKTGGE
;
A
#
# COMPACT_ATOMS: atom_id res chain seq x y z
N MET A 1 49.24 -28.40 -28.75
CA MET A 1 48.49 -28.05 -27.52
C MET A 1 48.62 -26.58 -27.10
N LYS A 2 49.72 -25.87 -27.39
CA LYS A 2 49.95 -24.47 -26.99
C LYS A 2 48.98 -23.43 -27.60
N GLY A 3 48.47 -23.67 -28.82
CA GLY A 3 47.55 -22.72 -29.49
C GLY A 3 46.13 -22.66 -28.90
N LYS A 4 45.59 -23.79 -28.42
CA LYS A 4 44.21 -23.86 -27.92
C LYS A 4 44.03 -23.18 -26.55
N ILE A 5 45.09 -23.21 -25.73
CA ILE A 5 45.12 -22.56 -24.40
C ILE A 5 45.13 -21.04 -24.55
N SER A 6 45.85 -20.51 -25.55
CA SER A 6 45.89 -19.08 -25.84
C SER A 6 44.54 -18.55 -26.33
N THR A 7 43.82 -19.30 -27.15
CA THR A 7 42.49 -18.90 -27.63
C THR A 7 41.45 -18.91 -26.52
N LEU A 8 41.48 -19.90 -25.61
CA LEU A 8 40.56 -19.97 -24.46
C LEU A 8 40.78 -18.84 -23.45
N LEU A 9 42.03 -18.46 -23.19
CA LEU A 9 42.35 -17.31 -22.33
C LEU A 9 41.88 -15.97 -22.91
N ILE A 10 42.01 -15.78 -24.23
CA ILE A 10 41.56 -14.55 -24.91
C ILE A 10 40.02 -14.46 -24.88
N ILE A 11 39.31 -15.56 -25.12
CA ILE A 11 37.83 -15.60 -25.05
C ILE A 11 37.36 -15.31 -23.62
N PHE A 12 38.03 -15.88 -22.60
CA PHE A 12 37.70 -15.63 -21.21
C PHE A 12 37.91 -14.15 -20.83
N LEU A 13 39.04 -13.54 -21.22
CA LEU A 13 39.32 -12.13 -20.95
C LEU A 13 38.34 -11.19 -21.68
N LEU A 14 37.96 -11.49 -22.92
CA LEU A 14 36.94 -10.72 -23.65
C LEU A 14 35.55 -10.85 -23.03
N SER A 15 35.18 -12.03 -22.52
CA SER A 15 33.90 -12.24 -21.85
C SER A 15 33.78 -11.50 -20.51
N VAL A 16 34.86 -11.45 -19.71
CA VAL A 16 34.89 -10.67 -18.46
C VAL A 16 34.83 -9.17 -18.73
N ALA A 17 35.52 -8.69 -19.77
CA ALA A 17 35.47 -7.28 -20.19
C ALA A 17 34.08 -6.85 -20.70
N LEU A 18 33.32 -7.75 -21.32
CA LEU A 18 31.96 -7.48 -21.80
C LEU A 18 30.91 -7.47 -20.66
N ILE A 19 31.13 -8.24 -19.59
CA ILE A 19 30.24 -8.26 -18.43
C ILE A 19 30.47 -7.02 -17.53
N ALA A 20 31.71 -6.54 -17.44
CA ALA A 20 32.06 -5.35 -16.63
C ALA A 20 31.50 -4.02 -17.18
N SER A 21 31.18 -3.94 -18.46
CA SER A 21 30.58 -2.75 -19.09
C SER A 21 29.05 -2.68 -18.96
N LEU A 22 28.39 -3.69 -18.39
CA LEU A 22 26.93 -3.72 -18.19
C LEU A 22 26.47 -3.21 -16.82
N SER A 23 27.37 -2.81 -15.92
CA SER A 23 27.01 -2.45 -14.53
C SER A 23 27.03 -0.95 -14.21
N CYS A 24 27.05 -0.07 -15.20
CA CYS A 24 27.01 1.38 -14.95
C CYS A 24 25.77 2.00 -15.59
N SER A 25 24.59 1.76 -15.04
CA SER A 25 23.38 2.61 -15.23
C SER A 25 22.25 2.20 -14.28
N SER A 26 22.21 2.80 -13.10
CA SER A 26 20.99 3.35 -12.48
C SER A 26 21.24 3.64 -11.00
N THR A 27 21.93 4.75 -10.75
CA THR A 27 21.61 5.52 -9.54
C THR A 27 20.37 6.33 -9.89
N GLN A 28 19.18 5.72 -9.79
CA GLN A 28 17.95 6.50 -9.79
C GLN A 28 17.89 7.22 -8.44
N GLN A 29 18.20 8.50 -8.53
CA GLN A 29 18.01 9.48 -7.50
C GLN A 29 16.51 9.52 -7.15
N MET A 30 16.16 8.94 -6.00
CA MET A 30 14.85 9.14 -5.37
C MET A 30 14.81 10.56 -4.81
N THR A 31 14.62 11.54 -5.69
CA THR A 31 14.18 12.89 -5.31
C THR A 31 12.90 13.17 -6.07
N SER A 32 11.78 12.71 -5.53
CA SER A 32 10.47 13.17 -5.99
C SER A 32 9.51 13.28 -4.82
N THR A 33 9.77 14.25 -3.95
CA THR A 33 8.73 14.90 -3.16
C THR A 33 8.30 16.17 -3.92
N LYS A 34 7.74 15.99 -5.12
CA LYS A 34 6.78 16.97 -5.62
C LYS A 34 5.46 16.56 -5.00
N GLU A 35 5.14 17.19 -3.88
CA GLU A 35 3.85 17.03 -3.20
C GLU A 35 2.75 17.22 -4.25
N ALA A 36 1.98 16.15 -4.48
CA ALA A 36 0.89 16.21 -5.43
C ALA A 36 -0.10 17.31 -4.98
N PRO A 37 -0.67 18.08 -5.91
CA PRO A 37 -1.74 19.02 -5.56
C PRO A 37 -2.83 18.27 -4.78
N PRO A 38 -3.48 18.93 -3.79
CA PRO A 38 -4.58 18.30 -3.07
C PRO A 38 -5.62 17.81 -4.08
N ALA A 39 -5.94 16.52 -4.01
CA ALA A 39 -6.94 15.93 -4.88
C ALA A 39 -8.25 16.72 -4.77
N PRO A 40 -8.98 16.91 -5.88
CA PRO A 40 -10.28 17.56 -5.84
C PRO A 40 -11.21 16.81 -4.87
N PRO A 41 -12.10 17.52 -4.16
CA PRO A 41 -13.01 16.90 -3.20
C PRO A 41 -13.87 15.84 -3.88
N VAL A 42 -13.91 14.65 -3.29
CA VAL A 42 -14.71 13.53 -3.80
C VAL A 42 -16.20 13.89 -3.70
N PRO A 43 -16.98 13.74 -4.78
CA PRO A 43 -18.41 14.02 -4.74
C PRO A 43 -19.14 13.18 -3.69
N ALA A 44 -20.18 13.74 -3.06
CA ALA A 44 -20.99 13.03 -2.07
C ALA A 44 -21.83 11.88 -2.65
N LYS A 45 -21.94 11.79 -3.98
CA LYS A 45 -22.63 10.73 -4.71
C LYS A 45 -21.74 10.23 -5.83
N HIS A 46 -21.82 8.94 -6.13
CA HIS A 46 -21.16 8.40 -7.31
C HIS A 46 -21.85 8.90 -8.59
N ALA A 47 -21.09 9.00 -9.68
CA ALA A 47 -21.64 9.29 -10.98
C ALA A 47 -22.58 8.15 -11.43
N ASP A 48 -23.62 8.50 -12.20
CA ASP A 48 -24.50 7.50 -12.81
C ASP A 48 -23.75 6.83 -13.97
N VAL A 49 -23.35 5.58 -13.74
CA VAL A 49 -22.56 4.76 -14.66
C VAL A 49 -23.24 3.40 -14.86
N ASP A 50 -22.69 2.58 -15.75
CA ASP A 50 -23.13 1.20 -15.89
C ASP A 50 -22.68 0.36 -14.68
N PHE A 51 -23.53 0.27 -13.65
CA PHE A 51 -23.29 -0.49 -12.43
C PHE A 51 -23.28 -2.02 -12.62
N SER A 52 -23.45 -2.54 -13.85
CA SER A 52 -23.20 -3.96 -14.14
C SER A 52 -21.71 -4.29 -14.27
N LYS A 53 -20.86 -3.27 -14.44
CA LYS A 53 -19.41 -3.39 -14.51
C LYS A 53 -18.79 -3.46 -13.12
N SER A 54 -17.59 -4.04 -13.04
CA SER A 54 -16.85 -4.04 -11.78
C SER A 54 -16.33 -2.64 -11.47
N CYS A 55 -16.18 -2.29 -10.19
CA CYS A 55 -15.59 -1.01 -9.78
C CYS A 55 -14.22 -0.79 -10.44
N LEU A 56 -13.42 -1.86 -10.55
CA LEU A 56 -12.08 -1.83 -11.13
C LEU A 56 -12.07 -1.58 -12.65
N ASP A 57 -13.17 -1.83 -13.36
CA ASP A 57 -13.24 -1.64 -14.82
C ASP A 57 -13.04 -0.17 -15.20
N CYS A 58 -13.54 0.74 -14.36
CA CYS A 58 -13.35 2.18 -14.51
C CYS A 58 -12.22 2.71 -13.62
N HIS A 59 -12.18 2.34 -12.33
CA HIS A 59 -11.27 2.97 -11.37
C HIS A 59 -9.78 2.71 -11.61
N LYS A 60 -9.42 1.66 -12.36
CA LYS A 60 -8.04 1.47 -12.85
C LYS A 60 -7.55 2.62 -13.74
N THR A 61 -8.48 3.32 -14.39
CA THR A 61 -8.20 4.45 -15.28
C THR A 61 -8.54 5.79 -14.63
N GLU A 62 -9.69 5.86 -13.94
CA GLU A 62 -10.16 7.11 -13.33
C GLU A 62 -9.39 7.49 -12.06
N THR A 63 -9.00 6.50 -11.25
CA THR A 63 -8.29 6.70 -9.97
C THR A 63 -7.18 5.65 -9.79
N PRO A 64 -6.18 5.62 -10.70
CA PRO A 64 -5.17 4.57 -10.72
C PRO A 64 -4.37 4.48 -9.41
N ASP A 65 -4.08 5.62 -8.79
CA ASP A 65 -3.31 5.68 -7.54
C ASP A 65 -4.06 5.03 -6.37
N ALA A 66 -5.37 5.30 -6.25
CA ALA A 66 -6.21 4.67 -5.21
C ALA A 66 -6.31 3.14 -5.41
N VAL A 67 -6.39 2.69 -6.68
CA VAL A 67 -6.37 1.25 -6.98
C VAL A 67 -5.00 0.64 -6.65
N ALA A 68 -3.90 1.32 -6.97
CA ALA A 68 -2.57 0.85 -6.65
C ALA A 68 -2.33 0.77 -5.13
N GLU A 69 -2.80 1.77 -4.37
CA GLU A 69 -2.77 1.77 -2.91
C GLU A 69 -3.56 0.59 -2.34
N TRP A 70 -4.80 0.38 -2.79
CA TRP A 70 -5.62 -0.76 -2.35
C TRP A 70 -4.96 -2.09 -2.68
N GLN A 71 -4.43 -2.25 -3.89
CA GLN A 71 -3.70 -3.45 -4.33
C GLN A 71 -2.44 -3.70 -3.50
N SER A 72 -1.77 -2.65 -3.03
CA SER A 72 -0.58 -2.76 -2.18
C SER A 72 -0.89 -3.16 -0.73
N GLY A 73 -2.15 -3.02 -0.31
CA GLY A 73 -2.62 -3.37 1.02
C GLY A 73 -3.13 -4.81 1.11
N MET A 74 -3.23 -5.34 2.34
CA MET A 74 -3.73 -6.69 2.61
C MET A 74 -5.13 -6.94 2.04
N HIS A 75 -5.99 -5.91 2.01
CA HIS A 75 -7.32 -6.01 1.43
C HIS A 75 -7.29 -6.25 -0.07
N GLY A 76 -6.37 -5.59 -0.81
CA GLY A 76 -6.13 -5.89 -2.22
C GLY A 76 -5.57 -7.29 -2.44
N GLU A 77 -4.60 -7.71 -1.62
CA GLU A 77 -3.99 -9.05 -1.72
C GLU A 77 -5.02 -10.18 -1.57
N VAL A 78 -6.00 -10.02 -0.67
CA VAL A 78 -7.05 -11.03 -0.43
C VAL A 78 -8.38 -10.73 -1.13
N ASN A 79 -8.40 -9.73 -2.02
CA ASN A 79 -9.56 -9.34 -2.83
C ASN A 79 -10.82 -8.93 -2.03
N VAL A 80 -10.65 -8.17 -0.94
CA VAL A 80 -11.78 -7.45 -0.32
C VAL A 80 -12.27 -6.41 -1.33
N GLY A 81 -13.47 -6.62 -1.88
CA GLY A 81 -14.06 -5.78 -2.91
C GLY A 81 -14.34 -4.36 -2.44
N CYS A 82 -14.20 -3.39 -3.35
CA CYS A 82 -14.37 -1.95 -3.08
C CYS A 82 -15.71 -1.64 -2.41
N PHE A 83 -16.77 -2.31 -2.87
CA PHE A 83 -18.14 -2.11 -2.40
C PHE A 83 -18.36 -2.43 -0.93
N ILE A 84 -17.48 -3.23 -0.31
CA ILE A 84 -17.57 -3.58 1.12
C ILE A 84 -17.38 -2.32 1.97
N CYS A 85 -16.53 -1.39 1.53
CA CYS A 85 -16.26 -0.14 2.23
C CYS A 85 -17.06 1.03 1.66
N HIS A 86 -17.19 1.08 0.33
CA HIS A 86 -17.74 2.23 -0.38
C HIS A 86 -19.21 2.09 -0.78
N GLY A 87 -19.83 0.93 -0.56
CA GLY A 87 -21.17 0.62 -1.07
C GLY A 87 -21.18 0.28 -2.56
N ASP A 88 -22.35 -0.02 -3.11
CA ASP A 88 -22.51 -0.41 -4.52
C ASP A 88 -22.38 0.77 -5.49
N GLY A 89 -22.34 2.01 -4.99
CA GLY A 89 -22.27 3.23 -5.77
C GLY A 89 -23.61 3.68 -6.36
N LYS A 90 -24.65 2.85 -6.32
CA LYS A 90 -25.97 3.13 -6.88
C LYS A 90 -26.99 3.48 -5.79
N GLU A 91 -27.22 2.56 -4.87
CA GLU A 91 -28.16 2.71 -3.75
C GLU A 91 -27.41 3.19 -2.51
N GLU A 92 -26.20 2.67 -2.29
CA GLU A 92 -25.36 2.98 -1.15
C GLU A 92 -23.98 3.45 -1.62
N TYR A 93 -23.57 4.64 -1.18
CA TYR A 93 -22.28 5.19 -1.55
C TYR A 93 -21.66 5.95 -0.39
N TYR A 94 -20.42 5.57 -0.07
CA TYR A 94 -19.58 6.22 0.93
C TYR A 94 -18.29 6.68 0.27
N PRO A 95 -18.13 7.99 -0.02
CA PRO A 95 -16.85 8.49 -0.54
C PRO A 95 -15.71 8.24 0.45
N GLU A 96 -16.02 8.34 1.74
CA GLU A 96 -15.14 8.00 2.85
C GLU A 96 -15.85 6.97 3.75
N PRO A 97 -15.29 5.75 3.90
CA PRO A 97 -15.84 4.74 4.79
C PRO A 97 -15.75 5.21 6.24
N LYS A 98 -16.79 4.94 7.04
CA LYS A 98 -16.77 5.26 8.47
C LYS A 98 -15.97 4.21 9.25
N ALA A 99 -15.46 4.59 10.42
CA ALA A 99 -14.73 3.67 11.30
C ALA A 99 -15.57 2.43 11.68
N GLU A 100 -16.89 2.58 11.76
CA GLU A 100 -17.83 1.49 12.05
C GLU A 100 -17.75 0.37 11.01
N THR A 101 -17.53 0.72 9.74
CA THR A 101 -17.36 -0.27 8.66
C THR A 101 -16.13 -1.13 8.92
N CYS A 102 -15.04 -0.55 9.40
CA CYS A 102 -13.80 -1.26 9.70
C CYS A 102 -14.00 -2.25 10.87
N VAL A 103 -14.59 -1.81 11.98
CA VAL A 103 -14.72 -2.63 13.20
C VAL A 103 -15.75 -3.75 13.07
N SER A 104 -16.61 -3.73 12.04
CA SER A 104 -17.51 -4.85 11.74
C SER A 104 -16.75 -6.16 11.50
N CYS A 105 -15.59 -6.09 10.84
CA CYS A 105 -14.66 -7.21 10.65
C CYS A 105 -13.49 -7.17 11.64
N HIS A 106 -13.06 -5.97 12.05
CA HIS A 106 -11.92 -5.74 12.94
C HIS A 106 -12.35 -5.41 14.37
N SER A 107 -13.29 -6.17 14.93
CA SER A 107 -13.92 -5.87 16.23
C SER A 107 -12.94 -5.85 17.42
N GLY A 108 -11.77 -6.48 17.28
CA GLY A 108 -10.69 -6.41 18.27
C GLY A 108 -9.91 -5.09 18.30
N TYR A 109 -10.20 -4.19 17.35
CA TYR A 109 -9.55 -2.90 17.20
C TYR A 109 -10.57 -1.79 17.44
N VAL A 110 -10.63 -1.28 18.67
CA VAL A 110 -11.50 -0.15 19.01
C VAL A 110 -10.64 1.11 19.01
N PRO A 111 -10.73 1.98 17.98
CA PRO A 111 -9.89 3.16 17.91
C PRO A 111 -10.25 4.14 19.04
N THR A 112 -9.22 4.72 19.67
CA THR A 112 -9.38 5.85 20.60
C THR A 112 -8.69 7.07 20.03
N TYR A 113 -9.45 8.15 19.83
CA TYR A 113 -8.92 9.40 19.26
C TYR A 113 -8.57 10.45 20.31
N ALA A 114 -8.96 10.22 21.57
CA ALA A 114 -8.73 11.14 22.66
C ALA A 114 -7.23 11.39 22.84
N GLY A 115 -6.82 12.66 22.83
CA GLY A 115 -5.42 13.07 22.96
C GLY A 115 -4.62 13.08 21.66
N LEU A 116 -5.16 12.59 20.54
CA LEU A 116 -4.45 12.57 19.25
C LEU A 116 -4.69 13.82 18.37
N GLY A 117 -5.69 14.64 18.71
CA GLY A 117 -6.02 15.84 17.93
C GLY A 117 -6.64 15.55 16.55
N VAL A 118 -6.96 14.29 16.24
CA VAL A 118 -7.65 13.86 15.02
C VAL A 118 -9.05 13.36 15.36
N LYS A 119 -9.96 13.42 14.38
CA LYS A 119 -11.36 12.98 14.56
C LYS A 119 -11.56 11.50 14.21
N ASP A 120 -10.68 10.98 13.37
CA ASP A 120 -10.71 9.63 12.84
C ASP A 120 -9.29 9.18 12.49
N CYS A 121 -9.17 7.95 12.02
CA CYS A 121 -7.91 7.35 11.60
C CYS A 121 -7.21 8.12 10.47
N PHE A 122 -7.97 8.80 9.61
CA PHE A 122 -7.48 9.36 8.35
C PHE A 122 -6.86 10.75 8.51
N GLY A 123 -6.95 11.34 9.72
CA GLY A 123 -6.18 12.53 10.07
C GLY A 123 -4.66 12.33 9.97
N CYS A 124 -4.16 11.10 10.03
CA CYS A 124 -2.74 10.78 9.83
C CYS A 124 -2.48 9.68 8.78
N HIS A 125 -3.46 8.85 8.46
CA HIS A 125 -3.28 7.68 7.59
C HIS A 125 -3.97 7.85 6.24
N ASN A 126 -3.44 7.17 5.23
CA ASN A 126 -4.12 7.01 3.94
C ASN A 126 -5.22 5.93 4.03
N TYR A 127 -6.32 6.13 3.30
CA TYR A 127 -7.51 5.28 3.34
C TYR A 127 -7.28 3.84 2.88
N HIS A 128 -6.52 3.62 1.80
CA HIS A 128 -6.36 2.31 1.17
C HIS A 128 -5.13 1.52 1.63
N THR A 129 -4.28 2.16 2.45
CA THR A 129 -3.10 1.53 3.08
C THR A 129 -3.16 1.56 4.61
N LEU A 130 -4.33 1.91 5.18
CA LEU A 130 -4.55 1.98 6.63
C LEU A 130 -4.14 0.68 7.32
N ARG A 131 -3.39 0.82 8.43
CA ARG A 131 -3.04 -0.28 9.32
C ARG A 131 -3.36 0.09 10.76
N PHE A 132 -3.83 -0.88 11.53
CA PHE A 132 -3.99 -0.71 12.96
C PHE A 132 -2.65 -0.58 13.67
N HIS A 133 -2.60 0.31 14.67
CA HIS A 133 -1.41 0.49 15.49
C HIS A 133 -1.09 -0.78 16.27
N ALA A 134 0.18 -0.96 16.60
CA ALA A 134 0.64 -2.18 17.27
C ALA A 134 0.08 -2.35 18.68
N GLU A 135 -0.11 -1.23 19.36
CA GLU A 135 -0.69 -1.14 20.69
C GLU A 135 -2.22 -1.33 20.72
N ASP A 136 -2.90 -1.06 19.60
CA ASP A 136 -4.35 -1.28 19.47
C ASP A 136 -4.73 -2.73 19.14
N ARG A 137 -3.74 -3.61 18.92
CA ARG A 137 -3.95 -5.07 18.71
C ARG A 137 -4.44 -5.80 19.98
N GLY A 138 -4.65 -5.06 21.08
CA GLY A 138 -4.68 -5.57 22.44
C GLY A 138 -6.03 -5.60 23.16
N GLY A 139 -7.17 -5.40 22.49
CA GLY A 139 -8.47 -5.50 23.16
C GLY A 139 -8.85 -6.93 23.62
N PHE A 140 -8.28 -7.97 22.98
CA PHE A 140 -8.55 -9.38 23.27
C PHE A 140 -7.30 -10.28 23.24
N GLY A 141 -6.12 -9.75 23.57
CA GLY A 141 -4.94 -10.59 23.86
C GLY A 141 -4.50 -11.55 22.75
N GLN A 142 -4.78 -11.25 21.48
CA GLN A 142 -4.27 -12.03 20.36
C GLN A 142 -3.13 -11.25 19.72
N ALA A 143 -1.91 -11.77 19.88
CA ALA A 143 -0.78 -11.27 19.10
C ALA A 143 -1.13 -11.34 17.61
N ALA A 144 -0.62 -10.39 16.81
CA ALA A 144 -0.73 -10.50 15.35
C ALA A 144 -0.36 -11.95 14.93
N PRO A 145 -1.15 -12.61 14.08
CA PRO A 145 -0.84 -13.95 13.63
C PRO A 145 0.62 -14.03 13.18
N ASP A 146 1.30 -15.14 13.44
CA ASP A 146 2.74 -15.23 13.18
C ASP A 146 3.11 -14.94 11.71
N TRP A 147 2.18 -15.17 10.78
CA TRP A 147 2.34 -14.81 9.37
C TRP A 147 2.40 -13.29 9.11
N ILE A 148 1.78 -12.46 9.94
CA ILE A 148 1.91 -10.99 9.89
C ILE A 148 3.25 -10.55 10.47
N LYS A 149 3.75 -11.22 11.52
CA LYS A 149 5.04 -10.86 12.14
C LYS A 149 6.24 -11.16 11.24
N THR A 150 6.12 -12.18 10.40
CA THR A 150 7.18 -12.60 9.47
C THR A 150 7.08 -11.97 8.09
N SER A 151 6.04 -11.17 7.82
CA SER A 151 5.96 -10.46 6.54
C SER A 151 6.91 -9.26 6.57
N THR A 152 7.63 -9.05 5.47
CA THR A 152 8.54 -7.90 5.24
C THR A 152 7.83 -6.54 5.33
N LEU A 153 6.50 -6.53 5.42
CA LEU A 153 5.67 -5.34 5.63
C LEU A 153 5.60 -4.90 7.11
N ALA A 154 5.90 -5.77 8.07
CA ALA A 154 5.83 -5.42 9.50
C ALA A 154 7.01 -4.56 9.99
N SER A 155 8.14 -4.55 9.28
CA SER A 155 9.40 -3.93 9.74
C SER A 155 9.59 -2.45 9.35
N ASN A 156 8.71 -1.87 8.53
CA ASN A 156 8.96 -0.55 7.92
C ASN A 156 8.16 0.61 8.53
N PHE A 157 7.40 0.40 9.60
CA PHE A 157 6.54 1.44 10.17
C PHE A 157 6.39 1.29 11.69
N GLN A 158 7.50 1.34 12.41
CA GLN A 158 7.45 1.80 13.80
C GLN A 158 7.38 3.33 13.77
N HIS A 159 6.24 3.90 14.19
CA HIS A 159 6.25 5.29 14.63
C HIS A 159 7.20 5.37 15.82
N ASP A 160 8.21 6.23 15.69
CA ASP A 160 9.13 6.56 16.77
C ASP A 160 8.31 7.06 17.97
N LYS A 161 8.48 6.42 19.12
CA LYS A 161 7.74 6.72 20.35
C LYS A 161 8.29 7.95 21.08
N THR A 162 9.12 8.77 20.44
CA THR A 162 9.69 9.97 21.04
C THR A 162 8.76 11.17 20.86
N GLY A 163 7.77 11.30 21.73
CA GLY A 163 6.92 12.49 21.74
C GLY A 163 5.97 12.54 22.93
N GLY A 164 6.52 12.67 24.14
CA GLY A 164 5.73 12.95 25.34
C GLY A 164 6.60 13.04 26.60
N GLU A 165 6.97 14.27 26.96
CA GLU A 165 7.04 14.72 28.36
C GLU A 165 5.80 15.56 28.65
#